data_AF-D2AUV3-F1
#
_entry.id   AF-D2AUV3-F1
#
_cell.length_a   1.000
_cell.length_b   1.000
_cell.length_c   1.000
_cell.angle_alpha   90.00
_cell.angle_beta   90.00
_cell.angle_gamma   90.00
#
_symmetry.space_group_name_H-M   'P 1'
#
loop_
_entity.id
_entity.type
_entity.pdbx_description
1 polymer ?
#
loop_
_entity_poly.entity_id
_entity_poly.type
_entity_poly.pdbx_seq_one_letter_code
_entity_poly.pdbx_strand_id
1 'polypeptide(L)'
;MGTTVSDNEWVGGAGAWSDTNLAEIQERLADGFDPGQRLFWLRSTPLHQAAQEGAVKVIELLLASGAEVDPADSYGATPLWEAVRHGQDDAVRLLLAAGADPWRPCIAGRSPGLQALFTELADLFAHLPGAPRVSPRLRELQETVDEMMFSYEDYNEGFCIAFVGEVAEDEVIRRLGADPGLCPPVEAGALWEAEHASPAELLRVASPPGGGVVLIQTEGVLPVHDGVARRVTTGGGVLAGAFPLAGTSVDIWRDGFSIARPSVHEQLSDDSLFELWMCRFGDCGAHPSVSMERILALMTLLTATYVTEEWLWSAPMRLVPVELRSDGQGR
;
A
#
# COMPACT_ATOMS: atom_id res chain seq x y z
N MET A 1 10.53 -14.36 44.89
CA MET A 1 9.50 -13.36 44.55
C MET A 1 9.65 -13.08 43.07
N GLY A 2 8.99 -13.89 42.23
CA GLY A 2 8.97 -13.65 40.79
C GLY A 2 8.07 -12.45 40.54
N THR A 3 8.56 -11.45 39.82
CA THR A 3 7.74 -10.36 39.31
C THR A 3 6.73 -10.94 38.33
N THR A 4 5.50 -11.18 38.78
CA THR A 4 4.38 -11.50 37.90
C THR A 4 4.17 -10.30 36.99
N VAL A 5 4.57 -10.43 35.72
CA VAL A 5 4.25 -9.46 34.67
C VAL A 5 2.74 -9.27 34.68
N SER A 6 2.27 -8.03 34.75
CA SER A 6 0.83 -7.75 34.78
C SER A 6 0.17 -8.31 33.51
N ASP A 7 -1.09 -8.76 33.59
CA ASP A 7 -1.79 -9.31 32.42
C ASP A 7 -1.73 -8.33 31.23
N ASN A 8 -1.85 -7.03 31.49
CA ASN A 8 -1.76 -6.00 30.46
C ASN A 8 -0.37 -5.88 29.80
N GLU A 9 0.72 -6.12 30.53
CA GLU A 9 2.07 -6.11 29.99
C GLU A 9 2.40 -7.41 29.24
N TRP A 10 1.95 -8.56 29.74
CA TRP A 10 2.22 -9.85 29.11
C TRP A 10 1.45 -10.02 27.80
N VAL A 11 0.16 -9.68 27.82
CA VAL A 11 -0.73 -9.85 26.67
C VAL A 11 -0.35 -8.96 25.48
N GLY A 12 0.34 -7.84 25.72
CA GLY A 12 0.86 -6.94 24.68
C GLY A 12 2.23 -7.33 24.12
N GLY A 13 2.87 -8.38 24.64
CA GLY A 13 4.17 -8.85 24.17
C GLY A 13 4.10 -9.54 22.81
N ALA A 14 5.05 -9.23 21.92
CA ALA A 14 5.18 -9.95 20.65
C ALA A 14 5.39 -11.46 20.91
N GLY A 15 4.61 -12.31 20.23
CA GLY A 15 4.65 -13.76 20.41
C GLY A 15 4.00 -14.29 21.69
N ALA A 16 3.33 -13.46 22.51
CA ALA A 16 2.63 -13.90 23.72
C ALA A 16 1.62 -15.02 23.43
N TRP A 17 0.90 -14.92 22.31
CA TRP A 17 -0.15 -15.85 21.87
C TRP A 17 0.34 -16.93 20.90
N SER A 18 1.58 -17.40 21.07
CA SER A 18 2.18 -18.47 20.27
C SER A 18 2.06 -19.83 20.96
N ASP A 19 2.15 -20.91 20.17
CA ASP A 19 2.11 -22.29 20.66
C ASP A 19 3.21 -22.61 21.69
N THR A 20 4.31 -21.85 21.72
CA THR A 20 5.39 -22.03 22.70
C THR A 20 4.96 -21.63 24.11
N ASN A 21 3.97 -20.74 24.24
CA ASN A 21 3.48 -20.22 25.52
C ASN A 21 2.20 -20.91 26.00
N LEU A 22 1.82 -22.03 25.37
CA LEU A 22 0.55 -22.72 25.63
C LEU A 22 0.29 -23.00 27.12
N ALA A 23 1.29 -23.44 27.87
CA ALA A 23 1.15 -23.74 29.30
C ALA A 23 0.85 -22.50 30.14
N GLU A 24 1.50 -21.37 29.84
CA GLU A 24 1.25 -20.10 30.52
C GLU A 24 -0.14 -19.54 30.15
N ILE A 25 -0.55 -19.68 28.89
CA ILE A 25 -1.90 -19.30 28.45
C ILE A 25 -2.97 -20.11 29.18
N GLN A 26 -2.77 -21.43 29.33
CA GLN A 26 -3.68 -22.30 30.06
C GLN A 26 -3.83 -21.90 31.53
N GLU A 27 -2.72 -21.57 32.20
CA GLU A 27 -2.73 -21.11 33.59
C GLU A 27 -3.51 -19.79 33.73
N ARG A 28 -3.25 -18.81 32.85
CA ARG A 28 -3.96 -17.52 32.88
C ARG A 28 -5.47 -17.67 32.64
N LEU A 29 -5.87 -18.52 31.69
CA LEU A 29 -7.29 -18.81 31.46
C LEU A 29 -7.95 -19.50 32.66
N ALA A 30 -7.22 -20.39 33.35
CA ALA A 30 -7.69 -21.03 34.57
C ALA A 30 -7.83 -20.05 35.74
N ASP A 31 -6.97 -19.03 35.80
CA ASP A 31 -7.00 -17.96 36.80
C ASP A 31 -8.10 -16.90 36.53
N GLY A 32 -8.90 -17.10 35.47
CA GLY A 32 -10.08 -16.27 35.17
C GLY A 32 -9.81 -15.15 34.15
N PHE A 33 -8.73 -15.23 33.38
CA PHE A 33 -8.51 -14.35 32.24
C PHE A 33 -9.66 -14.47 31.22
N ASP A 34 -10.17 -13.34 30.76
CA ASP A 34 -11.23 -13.30 29.74
C ASP A 34 -10.63 -13.55 28.34
N PRO A 35 -10.92 -14.70 27.69
CA PRO A 35 -10.39 -14.99 26.35
C PRO A 35 -10.90 -14.03 25.27
N GLY A 36 -11.98 -13.29 25.54
CA GLY A 36 -12.52 -12.23 24.68
C GLY A 36 -11.97 -10.83 25.00
N GLN A 37 -11.03 -10.70 25.95
CA GLN A 37 -10.48 -9.41 26.35
C GLN A 37 -9.92 -8.68 25.13
N ARG A 38 -10.32 -7.41 24.97
CA ARG A 38 -9.77 -6.57 23.91
C ARG A 38 -8.43 -5.98 24.33
N LEU A 39 -7.42 -6.19 23.51
CA LEU A 39 -6.06 -5.74 23.73
C LEU A 39 -5.97 -4.22 23.47
N PHE A 40 -5.07 -3.55 24.20
CA PHE A 40 -4.97 -2.09 24.19
C PHE A 40 -4.57 -1.53 22.82
N TRP A 41 -3.77 -2.28 22.06
CA TRP A 41 -3.44 -1.98 20.67
C TRP A 41 -4.57 -2.50 19.77
N LEU A 42 -5.22 -1.60 19.03
CA LEU A 42 -6.19 -1.92 17.96
C LEU A 42 -7.49 -2.62 18.37
N ARG A 43 -7.81 -2.73 19.68
CA ARG A 43 -9.00 -3.45 20.16
C ARG A 43 -9.11 -4.90 19.62
N SER A 44 -7.98 -5.50 19.24
CA SER A 44 -7.90 -6.90 18.80
C SER A 44 -8.11 -7.84 19.99
N THR A 45 -8.32 -9.12 19.73
CA THR A 45 -8.49 -10.16 20.77
C THR A 45 -7.29 -11.11 20.78
N PRO A 46 -7.08 -11.90 21.84
CA PRO A 46 -6.11 -13.00 21.84
C PRO A 46 -6.19 -13.89 20.59
N LEU A 47 -7.42 -14.13 20.10
CA LEU A 47 -7.66 -14.94 18.92
C LEU A 47 -7.11 -14.31 17.63
N HIS A 48 -7.08 -12.98 17.51
CA HIS A 48 -6.44 -12.31 16.39
C HIS A 48 -4.92 -12.58 16.36
N GLN A 49 -4.24 -12.45 17.50
CA GLN A 49 -2.80 -12.72 17.53
C GLN A 49 -2.48 -14.20 17.33
N ALA A 50 -3.24 -15.09 17.93
CA ALA A 50 -3.06 -16.52 17.70
C ALA A 50 -3.26 -16.88 16.22
N ALA A 51 -4.24 -16.26 15.54
CA ALA A 51 -4.50 -16.43 14.12
C ALA A 51 -3.38 -15.87 13.23
N GLN A 52 -2.87 -14.67 13.55
CA GLN A 52 -1.72 -14.06 12.86
C GLN A 52 -0.46 -14.95 12.95
N GLU A 53 -0.17 -15.49 14.14
CA GLU A 53 1.01 -16.34 14.40
C GLU A 53 0.85 -17.78 13.90
N GLY A 54 -0.36 -18.19 13.48
CA GLY A 54 -0.65 -19.58 13.12
C GLY A 54 -0.61 -20.54 14.32
N ALA A 55 -0.86 -20.04 15.54
CA ALA A 55 -0.76 -20.80 16.77
C ALA A 55 -1.98 -21.70 16.99
N VAL A 56 -2.05 -22.81 16.23
CA VAL A 56 -3.20 -23.72 16.17
C VAL A 56 -3.67 -24.17 17.56
N LYS A 57 -2.74 -24.55 18.45
CA LYS A 57 -3.12 -25.05 19.79
C LYS A 57 -3.68 -23.93 20.66
N VAL A 58 -3.16 -22.71 20.51
CA VAL A 58 -3.69 -21.54 21.21
C VAL A 58 -5.07 -21.16 20.68
N ILE A 59 -5.30 -21.23 19.36
CA ILE A 59 -6.61 -21.00 18.76
C ILE A 59 -7.63 -22.01 19.31
N GLU A 60 -7.30 -23.31 19.32
CA GLU A 60 -8.17 -24.36 19.89
C GLU A 60 -8.52 -24.07 21.35
N LEU A 61 -7.52 -23.71 22.16
CA LEU A 61 -7.69 -23.41 23.57
C LEU A 61 -8.60 -22.19 23.80
N LEU A 62 -8.36 -21.09 23.08
CA LEU A 62 -9.14 -19.86 23.19
C LEU A 62 -10.61 -20.09 22.82
N LEU A 63 -10.87 -20.82 21.72
CA LEU A 63 -12.22 -21.18 21.30
C LEU A 63 -12.91 -22.10 22.32
N ALA A 64 -12.19 -23.10 22.85
CA ALA A 64 -12.72 -23.98 23.90
C ALA A 64 -13.03 -23.24 25.21
N SER A 65 -12.29 -22.18 25.51
CA SER A 65 -12.53 -21.28 26.65
C SER A 65 -13.64 -20.25 26.41
N GLY A 66 -14.27 -20.24 25.23
CA GLY A 66 -15.42 -19.38 24.94
C GLY A 66 -15.09 -18.07 24.25
N ALA A 67 -13.92 -17.94 23.62
CA ALA A 67 -13.64 -16.81 22.74
C ALA A 67 -14.66 -16.75 21.59
N GLU A 68 -15.12 -15.54 21.25
CA GLU A 68 -15.88 -15.31 20.02
C GLU A 68 -15.01 -15.63 18.80
N VAL A 69 -15.59 -16.27 17.78
CA VAL A 69 -14.85 -16.66 16.56
C VAL A 69 -14.63 -15.50 15.57
N ASP A 70 -15.61 -14.59 15.46
CA ASP A 70 -15.58 -13.42 14.55
C ASP A 70 -15.65 -12.05 15.27
N PRO A 71 -14.87 -11.80 16.34
CA PRO A 71 -14.76 -10.46 16.89
C PRO A 71 -14.11 -9.55 15.86
N ALA A 72 -14.64 -8.34 15.70
CA ALA A 72 -14.04 -7.31 14.86
C ALA A 72 -13.12 -6.40 15.70
N ASP A 73 -11.89 -6.21 15.23
CA ASP A 73 -10.93 -5.25 15.80
C ASP A 73 -11.28 -3.78 15.44
N SER A 74 -10.39 -2.82 15.72
CA SER A 74 -10.63 -1.40 15.40
C SER A 74 -10.68 -1.06 13.92
N TYR A 75 -10.08 -1.90 13.07
CA TYR A 75 -10.15 -1.76 11.61
C TYR A 75 -11.29 -2.57 11.01
N GLY A 76 -11.88 -3.46 11.81
CA GLY A 76 -12.92 -4.38 11.39
C GLY A 76 -12.39 -5.77 11.06
N ALA A 77 -11.09 -6.05 11.18
CA ALA A 77 -10.49 -7.35 10.91
C ALA A 77 -11.09 -8.41 11.84
N THR A 78 -11.24 -9.62 11.32
CA THR A 78 -11.61 -10.80 12.10
C THR A 78 -10.39 -11.70 12.30
N PRO A 79 -10.41 -12.65 13.24
CA PRO A 79 -9.32 -13.63 13.36
C PRO A 79 -9.06 -14.41 12.06
N LEU A 80 -10.11 -14.75 11.32
CA LEU A 80 -9.97 -15.41 10.01
C LEU A 80 -9.27 -14.51 8.98
N TRP A 81 -9.50 -13.20 9.01
CA TRP A 81 -8.78 -12.24 8.17
C TRP A 81 -7.28 -12.30 8.44
N GLU A 82 -6.86 -12.30 9.71
CA GLU A 82 -5.44 -12.34 10.07
C GLU A 82 -4.76 -13.65 9.64
N ALA A 83 -5.42 -14.79 9.82
CA ALA A 83 -4.89 -16.08 9.38
C ALA A 83 -4.71 -16.13 7.85
N VAL A 84 -5.70 -15.67 7.08
CA VAL A 84 -5.61 -15.60 5.61
C VAL A 84 -4.50 -14.65 5.16
N ARG A 85 -4.42 -13.46 5.76
CA ARG A 85 -3.44 -12.41 5.42
C ARG A 85 -2.00 -12.87 5.64
N HIS A 86 -1.77 -13.72 6.65
CA HIS A 86 -0.46 -14.25 7.01
C HIS A 86 -0.16 -15.63 6.41
N GLY A 87 -1.04 -16.20 5.59
CA GLY A 87 -0.83 -17.52 4.97
C GLY A 87 -0.80 -18.67 5.99
N GLN A 88 -1.56 -18.55 7.07
CA GLN A 88 -1.59 -19.54 8.15
C GLN A 88 -2.65 -20.61 7.87
N ASP A 89 -2.37 -21.50 6.93
CA ASP A 89 -3.33 -22.48 6.38
C ASP A 89 -4.05 -23.33 7.44
N ASP A 90 -3.31 -23.84 8.43
CA ASP A 90 -3.90 -24.67 9.50
C ASP A 90 -4.82 -23.85 10.40
N ALA A 91 -4.44 -22.61 10.71
CA ALA A 91 -5.28 -21.67 11.46
C ALA A 91 -6.55 -21.30 10.67
N VAL A 92 -6.44 -21.08 9.35
CA VAL A 92 -7.59 -20.84 8.47
C VAL A 92 -8.57 -22.00 8.52
N ARG A 93 -8.09 -23.24 8.34
CA ARG A 93 -8.95 -24.44 8.36
C ARG A 93 -9.63 -24.60 9.72
N LEU A 94 -8.90 -24.35 10.81
CA LEU A 94 -9.44 -24.44 12.16
C LEU A 94 -10.52 -23.39 12.43
N LEU A 95 -10.29 -22.13 12.06
CA LEU A 95 -11.27 -21.05 12.24
C LEU A 95 -12.53 -21.27 11.40
N LEU A 96 -12.39 -21.74 10.15
CA LEU A 96 -13.53 -22.13 9.32
C LEU A 96 -14.32 -23.29 9.94
N ALA A 97 -13.64 -24.29 10.49
CA ALA A 97 -14.29 -25.41 11.19
C ALA A 97 -14.99 -24.97 12.48
N ALA A 98 -14.49 -23.92 13.14
CA ALA A 98 -15.10 -23.29 14.30
C ALA A 98 -16.30 -22.37 13.97
N GLY A 99 -16.64 -22.23 12.68
CA GLY A 99 -17.79 -21.46 12.22
C GLY A 99 -17.51 -19.99 11.96
N ALA A 100 -16.25 -19.59 11.76
CA ALA A 100 -15.92 -18.26 11.27
C ALA A 100 -16.62 -18.00 9.93
N ASP A 101 -17.23 -16.83 9.75
CA ASP A 101 -17.87 -16.45 8.48
C ASP A 101 -16.80 -15.99 7.46
N PRO A 102 -16.52 -16.78 6.42
CA PRO A 102 -15.54 -16.41 5.39
C PRO A 102 -15.99 -15.22 4.54
N TRP A 103 -17.28 -14.90 4.51
CA TRP A 103 -17.86 -13.89 3.62
C TRP A 103 -18.29 -12.62 4.34
N ARG A 104 -18.12 -12.55 5.67
CA ARG A 104 -18.39 -11.35 6.45
C ARG A 104 -17.44 -10.21 6.04
N PRO A 105 -17.97 -9.05 5.61
CA PRO A 105 -17.17 -7.86 5.40
C PRO A 105 -16.49 -7.42 6.71
N CYS A 106 -15.19 -7.20 6.68
CA CYS A 106 -14.33 -6.92 7.82
C CYS A 106 -13.51 -5.64 7.59
N ILE A 107 -12.53 -5.66 6.68
CA ILE A 107 -11.68 -4.51 6.33
C ILE A 107 -12.11 -3.92 4.99
N ALA A 108 -12.40 -2.61 4.93
CA ALA A 108 -12.84 -1.90 3.72
C ALA A 108 -14.04 -2.52 3.00
N GLY A 109 -14.88 -3.28 3.71
CA GLY A 109 -15.96 -4.07 3.10
C GLY A 109 -15.53 -5.41 2.48
N ARG A 110 -14.26 -5.82 2.62
CA ARG A 110 -13.74 -7.13 2.16
C ARG A 110 -13.97 -8.21 3.19
N SER A 111 -14.16 -9.44 2.73
CA SER A 111 -14.21 -10.61 3.59
C SER A 111 -12.91 -11.42 3.54
N PRO A 112 -12.60 -12.24 4.57
CA PRO A 112 -11.44 -13.11 4.56
C PRO A 112 -11.41 -14.06 3.35
N GLY A 113 -12.57 -14.57 2.96
CA GLY A 113 -12.69 -15.47 1.82
C GLY A 113 -12.47 -14.81 0.47
N LEU A 114 -12.90 -13.56 0.30
CA LEU A 114 -12.55 -12.79 -0.90
C LEU A 114 -11.03 -12.60 -0.99
N GLN A 115 -10.36 -12.29 0.13
CA GLN A 115 -8.90 -12.19 0.17
C GLN A 115 -8.22 -13.53 -0.15
N ALA A 116 -8.74 -14.64 0.38
CA ALA A 116 -8.15 -15.96 0.23
C ALA A 116 -8.28 -16.54 -1.19
N LEU A 117 -9.26 -16.08 -2.00
CA LEU A 117 -9.36 -16.43 -3.43
C LEU A 117 -8.14 -15.98 -4.24
N PHE A 118 -7.25 -15.19 -3.63
CA PHE A 118 -6.06 -14.63 -4.24
C PHE A 118 -4.76 -15.15 -3.63
N THR A 119 -4.82 -16.22 -2.84
CA THR A 119 -3.66 -16.89 -2.23
C THR A 119 -3.66 -18.39 -2.56
N GLU A 120 -2.73 -19.16 -1.98
CA GLU A 120 -2.71 -20.63 -2.09
C GLU A 120 -3.98 -21.30 -1.52
N LEU A 121 -4.78 -20.55 -0.75
CA LEU A 121 -6.05 -20.97 -0.19
C LEU A 121 -7.22 -20.82 -1.18
N ALA A 122 -6.99 -20.37 -2.42
CA ALA A 122 -8.07 -20.07 -3.37
C ALA A 122 -8.99 -21.27 -3.61
N ASP A 123 -8.42 -22.46 -3.79
CA ASP A 123 -9.20 -23.68 -3.98
C ASP A 123 -10.04 -24.02 -2.74
N LEU A 124 -9.52 -23.81 -1.54
CA LEU A 124 -10.27 -24.02 -0.30
C LEU A 124 -11.52 -23.14 -0.27
N PHE A 125 -11.35 -21.83 -0.52
CA PHE A 125 -12.45 -20.86 -0.41
C PHE A 125 -13.42 -20.89 -1.58
N ALA A 126 -12.98 -21.26 -2.78
CA ALA A 126 -13.85 -21.41 -3.95
C ALA A 126 -14.92 -22.50 -3.74
N HIS A 127 -14.67 -23.48 -2.89
CA HIS A 127 -15.61 -24.56 -2.56
C HIS A 127 -16.51 -24.26 -1.35
N LEU A 128 -16.29 -23.15 -0.63
CA LEU A 128 -17.11 -22.80 0.53
C LEU A 128 -18.50 -22.30 0.11
N PRO A 129 -19.56 -22.60 0.89
CA PRO A 129 -20.89 -22.08 0.63
C PRO A 129 -20.89 -20.55 0.62
N GLY A 130 -21.55 -19.93 -0.36
CA GLY A 130 -21.57 -18.46 -0.48
C GLY A 130 -20.38 -17.87 -1.23
N ALA A 131 -19.46 -18.71 -1.74
CA ALA A 131 -18.34 -18.24 -2.56
C ALA A 131 -18.85 -17.41 -3.75
N PRO A 132 -18.38 -16.15 -3.89
CA PRO A 132 -18.76 -15.32 -5.01
C PRO A 132 -18.21 -15.94 -6.29
N ARG A 133 -18.99 -15.84 -7.37
CA ARG A 133 -18.48 -16.20 -8.69
C ARG A 133 -17.46 -15.15 -9.10
N VAL A 134 -16.18 -15.49 -9.00
CA VAL A 134 -15.10 -14.68 -9.58
C VAL A 134 -15.30 -14.66 -11.09
N SER A 135 -15.57 -13.48 -11.65
CA SER A 135 -15.70 -13.34 -13.10
C SER A 135 -14.33 -13.55 -13.76
N PRO A 136 -14.28 -14.07 -15.00
CA PRO A 136 -13.02 -14.16 -15.74
C PRO A 136 -12.29 -12.81 -15.84
N ARG A 137 -13.05 -11.72 -15.97
CA ARG A 137 -12.54 -10.34 -15.98
C ARG A 137 -11.88 -9.97 -14.65
N LEU A 138 -12.46 -10.35 -13.52
CA LEU A 138 -11.86 -10.08 -12.20
C LEU A 138 -10.52 -10.82 -12.04
N ARG A 139 -10.41 -12.04 -12.58
CA ARG A 139 -9.16 -12.80 -12.61
C ARG A 139 -8.12 -12.16 -13.55
N GLU A 140 -8.51 -11.71 -14.73
CA GLU A 140 -7.61 -11.03 -15.67
C GLU A 140 -7.09 -9.70 -15.10
N LEU A 141 -7.96 -8.91 -14.49
CA LEU A 141 -7.57 -7.69 -13.78
C LEU A 141 -6.61 -8.00 -12.62
N GLN A 142 -6.78 -9.13 -11.96
CA GLN A 142 -5.88 -9.57 -10.89
C GLN A 142 -4.51 -10.00 -11.42
N GLU A 143 -4.46 -10.83 -12.47
CA GLU A 143 -3.22 -11.21 -13.14
C GLU A 143 -2.46 -9.95 -13.58
N THR A 144 -3.17 -8.96 -14.12
CA THR A 144 -2.59 -7.66 -14.50
C THR A 144 -1.98 -6.92 -13.30
N VAL A 145 -2.64 -6.91 -12.14
CA VAL A 145 -2.12 -6.29 -10.93
C VAL A 145 -0.89 -7.01 -10.40
N ASP A 146 -0.91 -8.35 -10.41
CA ASP A 146 0.21 -9.18 -9.93
C ASP A 146 1.42 -9.06 -10.87
N GLU A 147 1.22 -9.05 -12.18
CA GLU A 147 2.27 -8.78 -13.18
C GLU A 147 2.86 -7.38 -13.02
N MET A 148 2.02 -6.36 -12.81
CA MET A 148 2.47 -4.98 -12.60
C MET A 148 3.30 -4.86 -11.32
N MET A 149 2.89 -5.52 -10.24
CA MET A 149 3.63 -5.59 -8.98
C MET A 149 4.99 -6.28 -9.16
N PHE A 150 5.00 -7.46 -9.80
CA PHE A 150 6.21 -8.21 -10.08
C PHE A 150 7.22 -7.38 -10.88
N SER A 151 6.73 -6.57 -11.81
CA SER A 151 7.58 -5.69 -12.62
C SER A 151 8.31 -4.60 -11.82
N TYR A 152 7.91 -4.37 -10.57
CA TYR A 152 8.53 -3.42 -9.66
C TYR A 152 9.35 -4.07 -8.51
N GLU A 153 9.35 -5.40 -8.33
CA GLU A 153 9.91 -6.11 -7.15
C GLU A 153 11.39 -5.83 -6.81
N ASP A 154 12.18 -5.38 -7.78
CA ASP A 154 13.61 -5.09 -7.58
C ASP A 154 13.90 -3.58 -7.37
N TYR A 155 12.87 -2.73 -7.30
CA TYR A 155 13.04 -1.29 -7.12
C TYR A 155 13.48 -0.93 -5.70
N ASN A 156 14.75 -0.57 -5.53
CA ASN A 156 15.30 -0.22 -4.25
C ASN A 156 16.11 1.08 -4.30
N GLU A 157 15.43 2.21 -4.38
CA GLU A 157 16.10 3.50 -4.54
C GLU A 157 15.35 4.65 -3.82
N GLY A 158 16.12 5.58 -3.25
CA GLY A 158 15.65 6.76 -2.51
C GLY A 158 15.20 7.95 -3.36
N PHE A 159 14.84 7.74 -4.63
CA PHE A 159 14.36 8.82 -5.50
C PHE A 159 12.98 9.32 -5.06
N CYS A 160 12.79 10.64 -5.03
CA CYS A 160 11.43 11.17 -5.13
C CYS A 160 11.02 11.16 -6.59
N ILE A 161 9.91 10.47 -6.87
CA ILE A 161 9.38 10.28 -8.22
C ILE A 161 7.90 10.68 -8.27
N ALA A 162 7.52 11.32 -9.37
CA ALA A 162 6.12 11.58 -9.69
C ALA A 162 5.84 11.25 -11.16
N PHE A 163 4.66 10.68 -11.40
CA PHE A 163 4.15 10.43 -12.74
C PHE A 163 3.13 11.51 -13.08
N VAL A 164 3.21 12.00 -14.30
CA VAL A 164 2.27 12.97 -14.88
C VAL A 164 1.62 12.31 -16.09
N GLY A 165 0.35 11.97 -15.95
CA GLY A 165 -0.46 11.40 -17.02
C GLY A 165 -1.06 12.48 -17.92
N GLU A 166 -1.40 12.08 -19.14
CA GLU A 166 -2.18 12.90 -20.10
C GLU A 166 -1.54 14.22 -20.54
N VAL A 167 -0.25 14.43 -20.28
CA VAL A 167 0.49 15.65 -20.66
C VAL A 167 1.80 15.26 -21.35
N ALA A 168 2.15 15.94 -22.44
CA ALA A 168 3.41 15.70 -23.15
C ALA A 168 4.60 16.36 -22.44
N GLU A 169 5.80 15.79 -22.61
CA GLU A 169 7.04 16.28 -21.98
C GLU A 169 7.28 17.79 -22.14
N ASP A 170 7.25 18.27 -23.38
CA ASP A 170 7.48 19.67 -23.70
C ASP A 170 6.46 20.58 -23.01
N GLU A 171 5.24 20.11 -22.85
CA GLU A 171 4.19 20.86 -22.16
C GLU A 171 4.42 20.89 -20.65
N VAL A 172 4.87 19.78 -20.05
CA VAL A 172 5.30 19.75 -18.65
C VAL A 172 6.45 20.74 -18.42
N ILE A 173 7.45 20.78 -19.31
CA ILE A 173 8.59 21.70 -19.21
C ILE A 173 8.14 23.17 -19.32
N ARG A 174 7.24 23.49 -20.25
CA ARG A 174 6.64 24.84 -20.35
C ARG A 174 5.89 25.22 -19.08
N ARG A 175 5.11 24.30 -18.51
CA ARG A 175 4.37 24.52 -17.25
C ARG A 175 5.28 24.75 -16.06
N LEU A 176 6.46 24.13 -16.05
CA LEU A 176 7.50 24.38 -15.05
C LEU A 176 8.15 25.76 -15.19
N GLY A 177 8.00 26.41 -16.35
CA GLY A 177 8.53 27.75 -16.64
C GLY A 177 9.78 27.77 -17.51
N ALA A 178 10.15 26.63 -18.11
CA ALA A 178 11.33 26.50 -18.94
C ALA A 178 10.98 26.37 -20.44
N ASP A 179 11.92 26.74 -21.31
CA ASP A 179 11.82 26.45 -22.75
C ASP A 179 12.34 25.04 -23.01
N PRO A 180 11.52 24.12 -23.58
CA PRO A 180 11.97 22.80 -23.98
C PRO A 180 13.23 22.84 -24.85
N GLY A 181 13.35 23.78 -25.78
CA GLY A 181 14.53 23.90 -26.65
C GLY A 181 15.84 24.16 -25.90
N LEU A 182 15.78 24.65 -24.66
CA LEU A 182 16.93 24.93 -23.80
C LEU A 182 17.25 23.82 -22.80
N CYS A 183 16.41 22.78 -22.73
CA CYS A 183 16.62 21.62 -21.87
C CYS A 183 16.90 20.39 -22.74
N PRO A 184 18.06 20.24 -23.39
CA PRO A 184 18.34 19.05 -24.18
C PRO A 184 18.42 17.80 -23.28
N PRO A 185 18.11 16.60 -23.81
CA PRO A 185 18.29 15.37 -23.07
C PRO A 185 19.76 15.15 -22.74
N VAL A 186 20.02 14.76 -21.50
CA VAL A 186 21.35 14.43 -20.95
C VAL A 186 21.38 12.94 -20.69
N GLU A 187 22.42 12.28 -21.19
CA GLU A 187 22.64 10.84 -20.99
C GLU A 187 22.75 10.49 -19.50
N ALA A 188 22.24 9.33 -19.11
CA ALA A 188 22.12 8.95 -17.71
C ALA A 188 23.43 9.05 -16.91
N GLY A 189 24.55 8.65 -17.53
CA GLY A 189 25.88 8.72 -16.91
C GLY A 189 26.39 10.15 -16.62
N ALA A 190 25.81 11.18 -17.26
CA ALA A 190 26.19 12.58 -17.07
C ALA A 190 25.18 13.38 -16.22
N LEU A 191 24.01 12.79 -15.90
CA LEU A 191 22.96 13.48 -15.14
C LEU A 191 23.45 13.96 -13.77
N TRP A 192 24.17 13.11 -13.04
CA TRP A 192 24.68 13.43 -11.71
C TRP A 192 25.59 14.66 -11.73
N GLU A 193 26.58 14.67 -12.62
CA GLU A 193 27.54 15.79 -12.73
C GLU A 193 26.86 17.08 -13.18
N ALA A 194 25.97 16.99 -14.17
CA ALA A 194 25.23 18.15 -14.67
C ALA A 194 24.28 18.74 -13.61
N GLU A 195 23.66 17.89 -12.79
CA GLU A 195 22.80 18.31 -11.68
C GLU A 195 23.59 19.05 -10.59
N HIS A 196 24.72 18.49 -10.15
CA HIS A 196 25.55 19.07 -9.09
C HIS A 196 26.36 20.30 -9.53
N ALA A 197 26.60 20.46 -10.83
CA ALA A 197 27.26 21.64 -11.38
C ALA A 197 26.31 22.85 -11.53
N SER A 198 24.99 22.62 -11.47
CA SER A 198 24.00 23.68 -11.63
C SER A 198 23.86 24.51 -10.36
N PRO A 199 23.83 25.86 -10.47
CA PRO A 199 23.51 26.73 -9.35
C PRO A 199 22.01 26.80 -9.05
N ALA A 200 21.16 26.26 -9.94
CA ALA A 200 19.71 26.22 -9.79
C ALA A 200 19.23 24.82 -9.39
N GLU A 201 18.10 24.76 -8.68
CA GLU A 201 17.39 23.51 -8.43
C GLU A 201 16.89 22.92 -9.76
N LEU A 202 17.27 21.68 -10.03
CA LEU A 202 16.92 20.97 -11.27
C LEU A 202 15.95 19.83 -10.96
N LEU A 203 15.03 19.60 -11.90
CA LEU A 203 14.16 18.44 -11.94
C LEU A 203 14.48 17.64 -13.19
N ARG A 204 14.65 16.32 -13.05
CA ARG A 204 14.80 15.43 -14.19
C ARG A 204 13.41 15.17 -14.78
N VAL A 205 13.27 15.38 -16.08
CA VAL A 205 12.01 15.20 -16.81
C VAL A 205 12.26 14.32 -18.02
N ALA A 206 11.49 13.25 -18.15
CA ALA A 206 11.55 12.35 -19.30
C ALA A 206 10.22 11.61 -19.52
N SER A 207 9.92 11.29 -20.78
CA SER A 207 8.77 10.47 -21.17
C SER A 207 9.17 9.02 -21.39
N PRO A 208 8.54 8.05 -20.70
CA PRO A 208 8.76 6.66 -21.00
C PRO A 208 8.08 6.24 -22.31
N PRO A 209 8.46 5.10 -22.91
CA PRO A 209 7.91 4.64 -24.19
C PRO A 209 6.38 4.45 -24.21
N GLY A 210 5.77 4.20 -23.05
CA GLY A 210 4.33 4.00 -22.89
C GLY A 210 3.51 5.30 -22.83
N GLY A 211 4.17 6.46 -22.80
CA GLY A 211 3.52 7.76 -22.64
C GLY A 211 3.46 8.24 -21.19
N GLY A 212 2.97 9.47 -21.00
CA GLY A 212 3.11 10.21 -19.75
C GLY A 212 4.50 10.81 -19.57
N VAL A 213 4.73 11.42 -18.41
CA VAL A 213 6.00 12.08 -18.06
C VAL A 213 6.39 11.71 -16.65
N VAL A 214 7.67 11.45 -16.44
CA VAL A 214 8.22 11.10 -15.14
C VAL A 214 9.10 12.24 -14.66
N LEU A 215 8.87 12.66 -13.42
CA LEU A 215 9.63 13.68 -12.72
C LEU A 215 10.46 13.02 -11.63
N ILE A 216 11.77 13.26 -11.61
CA ILE A 216 12.70 12.58 -10.68
C ILE A 216 13.63 13.58 -10.04
N GLN A 217 13.89 13.37 -8.75
CA GLN A 217 14.98 14.00 -8.02
C GLN A 217 15.65 12.99 -7.08
N THR A 218 16.98 12.96 -7.06
CA THR A 218 17.80 12.09 -6.20
C THR A 218 17.71 12.48 -4.73
N GLU A 219 17.73 13.78 -4.43
CA GLU A 219 17.71 14.31 -3.07
C GLU A 219 16.71 15.45 -2.97
N GLY A 220 15.54 15.19 -2.37
CA GLY A 220 14.54 16.23 -2.13
C GLY A 220 13.14 15.80 -2.54
N VAL A 221 12.17 16.70 -2.38
CA VAL A 221 10.74 16.43 -2.59
C VAL A 221 10.14 17.31 -3.70
N LEU A 222 10.95 17.89 -4.58
CA LEU A 222 10.46 18.79 -5.65
C LEU A 222 9.36 18.19 -6.51
N PRO A 223 9.46 16.95 -7.03
CA PRO A 223 8.43 16.41 -7.93
C PRO A 223 7.04 16.30 -7.28
N VAL A 224 7.00 16.22 -5.95
CA VAL A 224 5.78 16.11 -5.13
C VAL A 224 5.46 17.41 -4.37
N HIS A 225 6.24 18.47 -4.58
CA HIS A 225 6.00 19.77 -3.99
C HIS A 225 4.75 20.41 -4.61
N ASP A 226 3.85 20.97 -3.79
CA ASP A 226 2.55 21.51 -4.23
C ASP A 226 2.71 22.54 -5.38
N GLY A 227 3.75 23.38 -5.33
CA GLY A 227 4.04 24.34 -6.40
C GLY A 227 4.44 23.71 -7.75
N VAL A 228 5.09 22.55 -7.76
CA VAL A 228 5.37 21.79 -8.99
C VAL A 228 4.09 21.09 -9.44
N ALA A 229 3.45 20.36 -8.53
CA ALA A 229 2.27 19.56 -8.83
C ALA A 229 1.11 20.40 -9.41
N ARG A 230 0.87 21.59 -8.86
CA ARG A 230 -0.10 22.55 -9.42
C ARG A 230 0.24 22.94 -10.85
N ARG A 231 1.50 23.33 -11.10
CA ARG A 231 1.93 23.79 -12.42
C ARG A 231 1.77 22.70 -13.47
N VAL A 232 2.28 21.50 -13.22
CA VAL A 232 2.31 20.43 -14.21
C VAL A 232 0.93 19.83 -14.49
N THR A 233 -0.03 19.97 -13.55
CA THR A 233 -1.43 19.51 -13.74
C THR A 233 -2.38 20.63 -14.17
N THR A 234 -1.95 21.89 -14.27
CA THR A 234 -2.83 22.99 -14.67
C THR A 234 -3.29 22.83 -16.12
N GLY A 235 -4.60 22.87 -16.35
CA GLY A 235 -5.17 22.76 -17.70
C GLY A 235 -5.18 21.32 -18.24
N GLY A 236 -5.29 20.33 -17.36
CA GLY A 236 -5.34 18.90 -17.70
C GLY A 236 -4.17 18.12 -17.12
N GLY A 237 -4.41 16.85 -16.80
CA GLY A 237 -3.42 15.90 -16.31
C GLY A 237 -3.64 15.48 -14.86
N VAL A 238 -3.07 14.32 -14.52
CA VAL A 238 -3.05 13.77 -13.16
C VAL A 238 -1.59 13.61 -12.75
N LEU A 239 -1.22 14.14 -11.59
CA LEU A 239 0.05 13.83 -10.95
C LEU A 239 -0.19 12.89 -9.79
N ALA A 240 0.57 11.81 -9.74
CA ALA A 240 0.69 10.94 -8.58
C ALA A 240 2.18 10.85 -8.24
N GLY A 241 2.55 11.09 -6.98
CA GLY A 241 3.95 11.01 -6.59
C GLY A 241 4.16 10.59 -5.15
N ALA A 242 5.37 10.10 -4.88
CA ALA A 242 5.70 9.38 -3.65
C ALA A 242 6.85 10.01 -2.87
N PHE A 243 6.78 9.87 -1.54
CA PHE A 243 7.80 10.32 -0.60
C PHE A 243 8.53 9.10 0.02
N PRO A 244 9.79 8.82 -0.36
CA PRO A 244 10.55 7.75 0.26
C PRO A 244 10.93 8.06 1.71
N LEU A 245 11.10 9.35 2.06
CA LEU A 245 11.75 9.78 3.31
C LEU A 245 10.79 10.19 4.44
N ALA A 246 9.51 10.42 4.16
CA ALA A 246 8.56 11.04 5.12
C ALA A 246 7.36 10.15 5.50
N GLY A 247 7.36 8.89 5.09
CA GLY A 247 6.18 8.05 5.08
C GLY A 247 5.70 7.87 3.65
N THR A 248 5.49 6.61 3.29
CA THR A 248 5.31 6.10 1.93
C THR A 248 3.89 6.36 1.42
N SER A 249 3.52 7.64 1.26
CA SER A 249 2.20 8.08 0.74
C SER A 249 2.26 8.48 -0.72
N VAL A 250 1.17 8.26 -1.44
CA VAL A 250 0.96 8.81 -2.77
C VAL A 250 0.06 10.02 -2.64
N ASP A 251 0.58 11.18 -3.05
CA ASP A 251 -0.21 12.39 -3.14
C ASP A 251 -0.69 12.61 -4.58
N ILE A 252 -1.95 13.05 -4.73
CA ILE A 252 -2.64 13.11 -6.02
C ILE A 252 -3.05 14.56 -6.31
N TRP A 253 -2.73 15.04 -7.50
CA TRP A 253 -3.19 16.31 -8.02
C TRP A 253 -3.87 16.12 -9.37
N ARG A 254 -4.91 16.93 -9.61
CA ARG A 254 -5.59 17.01 -10.90
C ARG A 254 -6.03 18.45 -11.14
N ASP A 255 -5.83 18.93 -12.36
CA ASP A 255 -6.25 20.27 -12.78
C ASP A 255 -5.79 21.40 -11.84
N GLY A 256 -4.59 21.28 -11.26
CA GLY A 256 -4.02 22.27 -10.35
C GLY A 256 -4.54 22.20 -8.90
N PHE A 257 -5.31 21.17 -8.54
CA PHE A 257 -5.82 20.97 -7.20
C PHE A 257 -5.31 19.66 -6.61
N SER A 258 -4.88 19.70 -5.34
CA SER A 258 -4.67 18.48 -4.57
C SER A 258 -6.04 17.83 -4.36
N ILE A 259 -6.21 16.63 -4.89
CA ILE A 259 -7.38 15.81 -4.60
C ILE A 259 -7.05 15.11 -3.28
N ALA A 260 -7.72 15.53 -2.20
CA ALA A 260 -7.60 14.83 -0.91
C ALA A 260 -7.78 13.33 -1.13
N ARG A 261 -6.93 12.52 -0.46
CA ARG A 261 -6.94 11.04 -0.50
C ARG A 261 -8.37 10.54 -0.73
N PRO A 262 -8.68 9.96 -1.91
CA PRO A 262 -10.06 9.66 -2.24
C PRO A 262 -10.67 8.85 -1.10
N SER A 263 -11.74 9.34 -0.48
CA SER A 263 -12.60 8.44 0.28
C SER A 263 -13.21 7.51 -0.75
N VAL A 264 -12.62 6.32 -0.85
CA VAL A 264 -12.85 5.27 -1.84
C VAL A 264 -14.33 5.01 -2.07
N HIS A 265 -15.22 5.32 -1.13
CA HIS A 265 -16.63 4.94 -1.18
C HIS A 265 -17.56 5.72 -2.12
N GLU A 266 -17.20 6.91 -2.62
CA GLU A 266 -18.21 7.77 -3.30
C GLU A 266 -18.25 7.69 -4.83
N GLN A 267 -17.34 6.97 -5.51
CA GLN A 267 -17.20 7.07 -6.98
C GLN A 267 -17.13 5.74 -7.74
N LEU A 268 -17.48 4.63 -7.10
CA LEU A 268 -17.06 3.32 -7.58
C LEU A 268 -18.12 2.54 -8.35
N SER A 269 -17.67 1.94 -9.45
CA SER A 269 -18.38 0.92 -10.23
C SER A 269 -17.51 -0.33 -10.25
N ASP A 270 -18.09 -1.51 -10.02
CA ASP A 270 -17.45 -2.83 -9.81
C ASP A 270 -16.44 -3.33 -10.89
N ASP A 271 -16.07 -2.49 -11.86
CA ASP A 271 -15.49 -2.89 -13.16
C ASP A 271 -14.10 -2.29 -13.46
N SER A 272 -13.47 -1.53 -12.54
CA SER A 272 -12.20 -0.84 -12.80
C SER A 272 -10.97 -1.49 -12.14
N LEU A 273 -9.83 -1.49 -12.84
CA LEU A 273 -8.53 -1.99 -12.35
C LEU A 273 -8.05 -1.20 -11.12
N PHE A 274 -8.30 0.11 -11.12
CA PHE A 274 -8.04 0.99 -9.98
C PHE A 274 -8.80 0.57 -8.72
N GLU A 275 -9.99 0.00 -8.88
CA GLU A 275 -10.75 -0.46 -7.73
C GLU A 275 -10.38 -1.82 -7.24
N LEU A 276 -10.04 -2.75 -8.14
CA LEU A 276 -9.39 -3.98 -7.73
C LEU A 276 -8.10 -3.66 -6.96
N TRP A 277 -7.35 -2.64 -7.37
CA TRP A 277 -6.16 -2.16 -6.66
C TRP A 277 -6.48 -1.63 -5.26
N MET A 278 -7.42 -0.68 -5.15
CA MET A 278 -7.85 -0.13 -3.86
C MET A 278 -8.45 -1.23 -2.97
N CYS A 279 -9.12 -2.23 -3.55
CA CYS A 279 -9.62 -3.39 -2.84
C CYS A 279 -8.48 -4.34 -2.42
N ARG A 280 -7.48 -4.62 -3.26
CA ARG A 280 -6.40 -5.55 -2.90
C ARG A 280 -5.47 -4.97 -1.83
N PHE A 281 -5.25 -3.65 -1.85
CA PHE A 281 -4.18 -3.01 -1.08
C PHE A 281 -4.63 -1.88 -0.14
N GLY A 282 -5.89 -1.42 -0.18
CA GLY A 282 -6.34 -0.22 0.54
C GLY A 282 -7.54 -0.42 1.47
N ASP A 283 -7.36 -0.08 2.74
CA ASP A 283 -8.41 0.58 3.54
C ASP A 283 -7.84 1.91 4.02
N CYS A 284 -8.70 2.83 4.48
CA CYS A 284 -8.47 4.22 4.90
C CYS A 284 -7.33 4.49 5.93
N GLY A 285 -6.61 3.46 6.34
CA GLY A 285 -5.42 3.50 7.20
C GLY A 285 -4.43 2.36 6.95
N ALA A 286 -4.80 1.36 6.15
CA ALA A 286 -3.87 0.40 5.52
C ALA A 286 -3.36 1.05 4.24
N HIS A 287 -2.47 1.99 4.48
CA HIS A 287 -1.90 2.90 3.51
C HIS A 287 -1.12 2.11 2.43
N PRO A 288 -1.01 2.61 1.18
CA PRO A 288 -0.17 2.03 0.12
C PRO A 288 1.34 1.91 0.48
N SER A 289 1.70 2.04 1.75
CA SER A 289 3.01 2.31 2.33
C SER A 289 3.93 1.14 2.63
N VAL A 290 3.53 -0.12 2.41
CA VAL A 290 4.39 -1.21 2.90
C VAL A 290 5.57 -1.49 1.95
N SER A 291 5.48 -1.09 0.68
CA SER A 291 6.51 -1.38 -0.32
C SER A 291 6.47 -0.43 -1.53
N MET A 292 7.61 -0.21 -2.20
CA MET A 292 7.76 0.74 -3.32
C MET A 292 6.99 0.29 -4.56
N GLU A 293 6.86 -1.02 -4.76
CA GLU A 293 6.15 -1.61 -5.90
C GLU A 293 4.69 -1.19 -5.92
N ARG A 294 4.04 -1.19 -4.74
CA ARG A 294 2.64 -0.79 -4.61
C ARG A 294 2.44 0.69 -4.93
N ILE A 295 3.43 1.51 -4.58
CA ILE A 295 3.40 2.93 -4.88
C ILE A 295 3.48 3.16 -6.38
N LEU A 296 4.49 2.57 -7.04
CA LEU A 296 4.73 2.76 -8.46
C LEU A 296 3.58 2.23 -9.31
N ALA A 297 3.02 1.11 -8.93
CA ALA A 297 1.89 0.52 -9.60
C ALA A 297 0.58 1.32 -9.37
N LEU A 298 0.34 1.88 -8.17
CA LEU A 298 -0.75 2.83 -7.96
C LEU A 298 -0.59 4.09 -8.81
N MET A 299 0.62 4.64 -8.86
CA MET A 299 0.94 5.80 -9.71
C MET A 299 0.70 5.47 -11.20
N THR A 300 1.07 4.26 -11.65
CA THR A 300 0.83 3.77 -13.01
C THR A 300 -0.67 3.73 -13.32
N LEU A 301 -1.50 3.22 -12.41
CA LEU A 301 -2.94 3.17 -12.60
C LEU A 301 -3.59 4.56 -12.69
N LEU A 302 -3.11 5.51 -11.87
CA LEU A 302 -3.64 6.86 -11.82
C LEU A 302 -3.28 7.69 -13.06
N THR A 303 -2.14 7.41 -13.68
CA THR A 303 -1.53 8.28 -14.71
C THR A 303 -1.34 7.60 -16.05
N ALA A 304 -1.61 6.30 -16.15
CA ALA A 304 -1.25 5.43 -17.27
C ALA A 304 0.24 5.53 -17.68
N THR A 305 1.12 5.94 -16.75
CA THR A 305 2.55 6.11 -16.98
C THR A 305 3.29 4.93 -16.36
N TYR A 306 4.03 4.18 -17.17
CA TYR A 306 4.76 3.00 -16.74
C TYR A 306 6.27 3.18 -16.96
N VAL A 307 7.07 2.68 -16.02
CA VAL A 307 8.55 2.73 -16.04
C VAL A 307 9.12 1.39 -15.61
N THR A 308 10.31 1.06 -16.11
CA THR A 308 11.14 -0.06 -15.63
C THR A 308 12.41 0.47 -14.96
N GLU A 309 13.04 -0.35 -14.13
CA GLU A 309 14.25 0.07 -13.40
C GLU A 309 15.36 0.41 -14.39
N GLU A 310 15.54 -0.46 -15.39
CA GLU A 310 16.46 -0.24 -16.51
C GLU A 310 16.21 1.11 -17.20
N TRP A 311 14.94 1.48 -17.42
CA TRP A 311 14.60 2.77 -18.02
C TRP A 311 15.00 3.94 -17.12
N LEU A 312 14.71 3.89 -15.82
CA LEU A 312 15.12 4.95 -14.90
C LEU A 312 16.63 5.18 -14.87
N TRP A 313 17.42 4.12 -15.03
CA TRP A 313 18.87 4.18 -15.00
C TRP A 313 19.55 4.50 -16.32
N SER A 314 18.88 4.26 -17.44
CA SER A 314 19.50 4.38 -18.77
C SER A 314 18.86 5.46 -19.64
N ALA A 315 17.64 5.90 -19.32
CA ALA A 315 16.95 6.88 -20.14
C ALA A 315 17.68 8.23 -20.09
N PRO A 316 17.91 8.87 -21.26
CA PRO A 316 18.37 10.23 -21.28
C PRO A 316 17.25 11.15 -20.76
N MET A 317 17.58 12.05 -19.84
CA MET A 317 16.60 12.90 -19.16
C MET A 317 16.94 14.37 -19.36
N ARG A 318 15.92 15.22 -19.35
CA ARG A 318 16.09 16.67 -19.48
C ARG A 318 16.18 17.27 -18.10
N LEU A 319 17.20 18.09 -17.88
CA LEU A 319 17.38 18.82 -16.64
C LEU A 319 16.63 20.15 -16.74
N VAL A 320 15.57 20.29 -15.96
CA VAL A 320 14.67 21.45 -16.01
C VAL A 320 14.88 22.29 -14.76
N PRO A 321 15.33 23.54 -14.88
CA PRO A 321 15.41 24.45 -13.75
C PRO A 321 14.02 24.77 -13.22
N VAL A 322 13.82 24.60 -11.92
CA VAL A 322 12.55 24.88 -11.26
C VAL A 322 12.73 26.04 -10.29
N GLU A 323 12.05 27.15 -10.57
CA GLU A 323 11.92 28.23 -9.60
C GLU A 323 10.62 28.02 -8.81
N LEU A 324 10.71 27.54 -7.57
CA LEU A 324 9.55 27.38 -6.68
C LEU A 324 9.16 28.67 -5.94
N ARG A 325 10.06 29.65 -5.90
CA ARG A 325 9.87 30.90 -5.15
C ARG A 325 9.82 32.06 -6.13
N SER A 326 8.66 32.69 -6.28
CA SER A 326 8.62 34.07 -6.77
C SER A 326 9.21 34.97 -5.68
N ASP A 327 10.18 35.80 -6.06
CA ASP A 327 10.76 36.88 -5.26
C ASP A 327 9.80 37.44 -4.19
N GLY A 328 10.12 37.25 -2.90
CA GLY A 328 9.50 38.10 -1.86
C GLY A 328 9.20 37.54 -0.47
N GLN A 329 9.40 36.26 -0.14
CA GLN A 329 9.25 35.79 1.25
C GLN A 329 10.39 34.86 1.67
N GLY A 330 11.38 35.49 2.34
CA GLY A 330 12.62 34.88 2.78
C GLY A 330 12.53 34.11 4.10
N ARG A 331 13.58 33.31 4.30
CA ARG A 331 14.10 32.65 5.52
C ARG A 331 13.10 32.14 6.55
#